data_AF-A0AAV9G3G3-F1
#
_entry.id   AF-A0AAV9G3G3-F1
#
_cell.length_a   1.000
_cell.length_b   1.000
_cell.length_c   1.000
_cell.angle_alpha   90.00
_cell.angle_beta   90.00
_cell.angle_gamma   90.00
#
_symmetry.space_group_name_H-M   'P 1'
#
loop_
_entity.id
_entity.type
_entity.pdbx_description
1 polymer ?
#
loop_
_entity_poly.entity_id
_entity_poly.type
_entity_poly.pdbx_seq_one_letter_code
_entity_poly.pdbx_strand_id
1 'polypeptide(L)'
;MSRTRFFSGFDRIDSVYKTVDGVPFEVSTLIPKGPSSSPRPVLAHFHSGGFVLGTALDPQTFPRLLEFAETKGAVVVSPCHRLLPEASGCDILDDVRDFWAWLNTSLARVVSATRDDVSVDLDRIAVAGQDSGGVLALLSVTDMSQVRLKMAIGQYCAMDAESAVFNQKPPLLLPDQESHLSDYLARIRPGTFRLSSPYPEYAELLSAALETGRWRELLGDDTSLRLRRFLDAEKLPPVWIVQGADDRMVSKAAADELVGKIRERHPETPLLYTVATGGYGFDIQQGIGEKWVQEGVAFVNQYW
;
A
#
# COMPACT_ATOMS: atom_id res chain seq x y z
N MET A 1 14.24 -15.97 -7.32
CA MET A 1 13.12 -16.95 -7.38
C MET A 1 12.21 -16.58 -8.53
N SER A 2 11.71 -17.53 -9.33
CA SER A 2 10.80 -17.23 -10.46
C SER A 2 9.48 -16.61 -9.98
N ARG A 3 9.01 -15.53 -10.63
CA ARG A 3 7.73 -14.84 -10.35
C ARG A 3 6.52 -15.80 -10.33
N THR A 4 6.61 -16.94 -11.01
CA THR A 4 5.54 -17.95 -11.12
C THR A 4 5.18 -18.66 -9.81
N ARG A 5 6.09 -18.72 -8.81
CA ARG A 5 5.81 -19.44 -7.55
C ARG A 5 4.85 -18.70 -6.62
N PHE A 6 4.84 -17.36 -6.63
CA PHE A 6 4.04 -16.58 -5.68
C PHE A 6 2.53 -16.64 -5.94
N PHE A 7 2.12 -17.04 -7.15
CA PHE A 7 0.72 -17.12 -7.53
C PHE A 7 0.24 -18.55 -7.72
N SER A 8 1.02 -19.58 -7.34
CA SER A 8 0.62 -20.97 -7.59
C SER A 8 -0.72 -21.30 -6.92
N GLY A 9 -1.00 -20.71 -5.75
CA GLY A 9 -2.24 -20.84 -5.01
C GLY A 9 -3.43 -20.03 -5.54
N PHE A 10 -3.27 -19.24 -6.61
CA PHE A 10 -4.29 -18.31 -7.09
C PHE A 10 -4.56 -18.43 -8.60
N ASP A 11 -5.79 -18.13 -8.99
CA ASP A 11 -6.16 -17.75 -10.35
C ASP A 11 -6.05 -16.22 -10.47
N ARG A 12 -5.38 -15.71 -11.51
CA ARG A 12 -5.18 -14.27 -11.72
C ARG A 12 -6.12 -13.73 -12.80
N ILE A 13 -6.75 -12.61 -12.50
CA ILE A 13 -7.53 -11.81 -13.45
C ILE A 13 -6.97 -10.40 -13.45
N ASP A 14 -6.66 -9.87 -14.63
CA ASP A 14 -6.40 -8.45 -14.79
C ASP A 14 -7.61 -7.82 -15.48
N SER A 15 -8.14 -6.76 -14.87
CA SER A 15 -9.33 -6.05 -15.38
C SER A 15 -9.11 -4.54 -15.27
N VAL A 16 -10.04 -3.75 -15.81
CA VAL A 16 -9.96 -2.29 -15.79
C VAL A 16 -10.98 -1.75 -14.80
N TYR A 17 -10.55 -0.91 -13.87
CA TYR A 17 -11.45 -0.29 -12.90
C TYR A 17 -11.93 1.11 -13.30
N LYS A 18 -11.14 1.81 -14.14
CA LYS A 18 -11.54 3.07 -14.78
C LYS A 18 -10.74 3.36 -16.04
N THR A 19 -11.12 4.40 -16.78
CA THR A 19 -10.38 4.90 -17.93
C THR A 19 -10.35 6.42 -17.88
N VAL A 20 -9.15 7.01 -18.01
CA VAL A 20 -8.93 8.46 -18.06
C VAL A 20 -8.17 8.77 -19.33
N ASP A 21 -8.69 9.68 -20.15
CA ASP A 21 -8.08 10.08 -21.44
C ASP A 21 -7.70 8.90 -22.35
N GLY A 22 -8.54 7.87 -22.36
CA GLY A 22 -8.32 6.64 -23.14
C GLY A 22 -7.28 5.68 -22.56
N VAL A 23 -6.67 6.00 -21.41
CA VAL A 23 -5.73 5.14 -20.69
C VAL A 23 -6.50 4.26 -19.70
N PRO A 24 -6.44 2.92 -19.83
CA PRO A 24 -7.07 2.02 -18.88
C PRO A 24 -6.28 1.93 -17.58
N PHE A 25 -6.98 2.00 -16.44
CA PHE A 25 -6.39 1.79 -15.13
C PHE A 25 -6.69 0.36 -14.70
N GLU A 26 -5.63 -0.44 -14.64
CA GLU A 26 -5.70 -1.86 -14.37
C GLU A 26 -5.84 -2.17 -12.87
N VAL A 27 -6.51 -3.28 -12.58
CA VAL A 27 -6.57 -3.89 -11.26
C VAL A 27 -6.36 -5.39 -11.41
N SER A 28 -5.37 -5.90 -10.69
CA SER A 28 -5.09 -7.32 -10.61
C SER A 28 -5.87 -7.94 -9.46
N THR A 29 -6.61 -9.00 -9.75
CA THR A 29 -7.37 -9.79 -8.80
C THR A 29 -6.79 -11.20 -8.72
N LEU A 30 -6.45 -11.66 -7.52
CA LEU A 30 -6.01 -13.03 -7.25
C LEU A 30 -7.10 -13.77 -6.50
N ILE A 31 -7.65 -14.81 -7.11
CA ILE A 31 -8.68 -15.66 -6.51
C ILE A 31 -8.02 -16.93 -5.99
N PRO A 32 -8.09 -17.24 -4.70
CA PRO A 32 -7.52 -18.48 -4.17
C PRO A 32 -8.12 -19.71 -4.84
N LYS A 33 -7.26 -20.69 -5.13
CA LYS A 33 -7.65 -22.00 -5.63
C LYS A 33 -8.31 -22.83 -4.52
N GLY A 34 -9.05 -23.84 -4.97
CA GLY A 34 -9.79 -24.74 -4.09
C GLY A 34 -11.26 -24.33 -3.92
N PRO A 35 -12.09 -25.26 -3.43
CA PRO A 35 -13.53 -25.05 -3.29
C PRO A 35 -13.82 -23.97 -2.24
N SER A 36 -14.89 -23.22 -2.46
CA SER A 36 -15.42 -22.26 -1.48
C SER A 36 -16.78 -22.73 -0.98
N SER A 37 -16.93 -22.93 0.33
CA SER A 37 -18.23 -23.22 0.95
C SER A 37 -18.91 -21.96 1.51
N SER A 38 -18.20 -20.84 1.53
CA SER A 38 -18.68 -19.54 2.00
C SER A 38 -18.11 -18.40 1.13
N PRO A 39 -18.71 -17.20 1.17
CA PRO A 39 -18.13 -16.00 0.57
C PRO A 39 -16.71 -15.73 1.11
N ARG A 40 -15.78 -15.46 0.19
CA ARG A 40 -14.36 -15.24 0.50
C ARG A 40 -14.12 -13.80 0.97
N PRO A 41 -13.36 -13.57 2.06
CA PRO A 41 -12.97 -12.22 2.45
C PRO A 41 -12.08 -11.57 1.37
N VAL A 42 -11.94 -10.25 1.43
CA VAL A 42 -11.17 -9.47 0.44
C VAL A 42 -9.99 -8.79 1.11
N LEU A 43 -8.82 -8.88 0.49
CA LEU A 43 -7.63 -8.11 0.82
C LEU A 43 -7.37 -7.08 -0.30
N ALA A 44 -7.70 -5.82 -0.05
CA ALA A 44 -7.28 -4.73 -0.91
C ALA A 44 -5.81 -4.40 -0.61
N HIS A 45 -4.97 -4.35 -1.63
CA HIS A 45 -3.54 -4.11 -1.51
C HIS A 45 -3.12 -2.90 -2.36
N PHE A 46 -2.30 -2.02 -1.79
CA PHE A 46 -1.64 -0.93 -2.52
C PHE A 46 -0.13 -1.14 -2.51
N HIS A 47 0.51 -0.97 -3.67
CA HIS A 47 1.92 -1.27 -3.84
C HIS A 47 2.83 -0.20 -3.22
N SER A 48 4.06 -0.60 -2.86
CA SER A 48 5.13 0.30 -2.41
C SER A 48 5.81 1.04 -3.57
N GLY A 49 6.72 1.96 -3.24
CA GLY A 49 7.58 2.65 -4.22
C GLY A 49 7.62 4.17 -4.09
N GLY A 50 7.45 4.70 -2.88
CA GLY A 50 7.43 6.14 -2.59
C GLY A 50 6.45 6.97 -3.41
N PHE A 51 5.39 6.36 -3.94
CA PHE A 51 4.50 6.91 -4.98
C PHE A 51 5.14 7.18 -6.34
N VAL A 52 6.44 6.91 -6.52
CA VAL A 52 7.23 7.21 -7.72
C VAL A 52 7.37 6.01 -8.63
N LEU A 53 7.41 4.81 -8.05
CA LEU A 53 7.58 3.55 -8.76
C LEU A 53 6.64 2.46 -8.23
N GLY A 54 6.66 1.31 -8.87
CA GLY A 54 5.85 0.14 -8.54
C GLY A 54 4.85 -0.19 -9.63
N THR A 55 4.17 -1.32 -9.46
CA THR A 55 3.15 -1.82 -10.37
C THR A 55 1.96 -2.32 -9.57
N ALA A 56 0.80 -2.43 -10.22
CA ALA A 56 -0.41 -2.98 -9.60
C ALA A 56 -0.16 -4.30 -8.88
N LEU A 57 0.75 -5.15 -9.37
CA LEU A 57 1.04 -6.44 -8.74
C LEU A 57 2.50 -6.86 -8.95
N ASP A 58 3.35 -6.64 -7.95
CA ASP A 58 4.66 -7.28 -7.85
C ASP A 58 4.75 -8.17 -6.61
N PRO A 59 4.64 -9.50 -6.75
CA PRO A 59 4.56 -10.39 -5.59
C PRO A 59 5.84 -10.39 -4.74
N GLN A 60 6.95 -9.90 -5.28
CA GLN A 60 8.21 -9.82 -4.55
C GLN A 60 8.19 -8.75 -3.45
N THR A 61 7.24 -7.80 -3.50
CA THR A 61 7.19 -6.70 -2.54
C THR A 61 6.22 -6.94 -1.38
N PHE A 62 5.38 -7.98 -1.44
CA PHE A 62 4.40 -8.29 -0.38
C PHE A 62 4.13 -9.79 -0.15
N PRO A 63 5.15 -10.68 -0.15
CA PRO A 63 4.93 -12.12 -0.08
C PRO A 63 4.18 -12.57 1.19
N ARG A 64 4.44 -11.94 2.35
CA ARG A 64 3.71 -12.24 3.58
C ARG A 64 2.21 -11.98 3.48
N LEU A 65 1.80 -10.90 2.81
CA LEU A 65 0.38 -10.59 2.61
C LEU A 65 -0.28 -11.60 1.66
N LEU A 66 0.45 -12.10 0.65
CA LEU A 66 -0.03 -13.19 -0.20
C LEU A 66 -0.22 -14.49 0.58
N GLU A 67 0.74 -14.86 1.44
CA GLU A 67 0.62 -16.05 2.30
C GLU A 67 -0.56 -15.93 3.29
N PHE A 68 -0.81 -14.74 3.84
CA PHE A 68 -1.99 -14.46 4.64
C PHE A 68 -3.28 -14.67 3.85
N ALA A 69 -3.36 -14.09 2.65
CA ALA A 69 -4.53 -14.22 1.80
C ALA A 69 -4.77 -15.68 1.40
N GLU A 70 -3.72 -16.44 1.07
CA GLU A 70 -3.83 -17.86 0.74
C GLU A 70 -4.36 -18.66 1.94
N THR A 71 -3.77 -18.47 3.12
CA THR A 71 -4.20 -19.15 4.37
C THR A 71 -5.65 -18.84 4.73
N LYS A 72 -6.10 -17.60 4.47
CA LYS A 72 -7.46 -17.14 4.71
C LYS A 72 -8.45 -17.55 3.63
N GLY A 73 -7.97 -18.01 2.48
CA GLY A 73 -8.79 -18.12 1.29
C GLY A 73 -9.39 -16.78 0.85
N ALA A 74 -8.66 -15.68 1.03
CA ALA A 74 -9.07 -14.32 0.68
C ALA A 74 -8.75 -13.96 -0.77
N VAL A 75 -9.67 -13.26 -1.43
CA VAL A 75 -9.42 -12.65 -2.74
C VAL A 75 -8.52 -11.43 -2.55
N VAL A 76 -7.38 -11.37 -3.23
CA VAL A 76 -6.50 -10.19 -3.24
C VAL A 76 -6.86 -9.31 -4.41
N VAL A 77 -6.97 -7.99 -4.19
CA VAL A 77 -7.30 -7.02 -5.22
C VAL A 77 -6.31 -5.87 -5.12
N SER A 78 -5.59 -5.60 -6.21
CA SER A 78 -4.47 -4.66 -6.22
C SER A 78 -4.54 -3.75 -7.45
N PRO A 79 -4.94 -2.48 -7.30
CA PRO A 79 -5.06 -1.54 -8.42
C PRO A 79 -3.71 -0.88 -8.75
N CYS A 80 -3.53 -0.46 -10.00
CA CYS A 80 -2.59 0.62 -10.29
C CYS A 80 -3.17 1.96 -9.84
N HIS A 81 -2.31 2.92 -9.57
CA HIS A 81 -2.67 4.32 -9.42
C HIS A 81 -1.61 5.17 -10.13
N ARG A 82 -1.91 6.44 -10.35
CA ARG A 82 -0.93 7.37 -10.92
C ARG A 82 0.32 7.48 -10.03
N LEU A 83 1.46 7.80 -10.63
CA LEU A 83 2.74 7.94 -9.95
C LEU A 83 3.22 9.40 -9.99
N LEU A 84 3.89 9.80 -8.92
CA LEU A 84 4.63 11.06 -8.83
C LEU A 84 5.91 10.98 -9.67
N PRO A 85 6.45 12.11 -10.14
CA PRO A 85 5.92 13.47 -10.01
C PRO A 85 5.00 13.90 -11.17
N GLU A 86 4.69 13.01 -12.12
CA GLU A 86 3.83 13.37 -13.24
C GLU A 86 2.37 13.62 -12.83
N ALA A 87 1.90 12.92 -11.80
CA ALA A 87 0.62 13.18 -11.15
C ALA A 87 0.82 13.85 -9.79
N SER A 88 -0.25 14.44 -9.25
CA SER A 88 -0.29 15.03 -7.90
C SER A 88 -0.72 14.02 -6.83
N GLY A 89 -0.58 14.37 -5.55
CA GLY A 89 -1.15 13.57 -4.46
C GLY A 89 -2.68 13.48 -4.49
N CYS A 90 -3.37 14.54 -4.95
CA CYS A 90 -4.83 14.53 -5.15
C CYS A 90 -5.23 13.51 -6.21
N ASP A 91 -4.49 13.50 -7.33
CA ASP A 91 -4.69 12.57 -8.42
C ASP A 91 -4.61 11.10 -7.95
N ILE A 92 -3.61 10.80 -7.14
CA ILE A 92 -3.43 9.47 -6.56
C ILE A 92 -4.62 9.10 -5.66
N LEU A 93 -5.07 10.00 -4.79
CA LEU A 93 -6.23 9.72 -3.94
C LEU A 93 -7.54 9.59 -4.73
N ASP A 94 -7.72 10.35 -5.81
CA ASP A 94 -8.87 10.18 -6.71
C ASP A 94 -8.87 8.81 -7.37
N ASP A 95 -7.69 8.31 -7.77
CA ASP A 95 -7.55 6.94 -8.28
C ASP A 95 -7.93 5.89 -7.23
N VAL A 96 -7.52 6.09 -5.98
CA VAL A 96 -7.91 5.23 -4.86
C VAL A 96 -9.43 5.28 -4.63
N ARG A 97 -10.07 6.45 -4.73
CA ARG A 97 -11.55 6.60 -4.60
C ARG A 97 -12.28 5.83 -5.68
N ASP A 98 -11.86 5.98 -6.92
CA ASP A 98 -12.46 5.27 -8.04
C ASP A 98 -12.28 3.75 -7.93
N PHE A 99 -11.11 3.30 -7.47
CA PHE A 99 -10.87 1.89 -7.18
C PHE A 99 -11.84 1.35 -6.12
N TRP A 100 -12.04 2.06 -5.00
CA TRP A 100 -12.96 1.61 -3.96
C TRP A 100 -14.43 1.59 -4.43
N ALA A 101 -14.83 2.57 -5.25
CA ALA A 101 -16.14 2.58 -5.89
C ALA A 101 -16.32 1.37 -6.83
N TRP A 102 -15.30 1.06 -7.63
CA TRP A 102 -15.29 -0.13 -8.48
C TRP A 102 -15.32 -1.42 -7.67
N LEU A 103 -14.51 -1.54 -6.61
CA LEU A 103 -14.44 -2.74 -5.78
C LEU A 103 -15.81 -3.08 -5.20
N ASN A 104 -16.51 -2.07 -4.68
CA ASN A 104 -17.83 -2.24 -4.06
C ASN A 104 -18.94 -2.60 -5.06
N THR A 105 -18.79 -2.21 -6.33
CA THR A 105 -19.85 -2.36 -7.34
C THR A 105 -19.60 -3.46 -8.37
N SER A 106 -18.34 -3.84 -8.59
CA SER A 106 -17.91 -4.65 -9.73
C SER A 106 -17.12 -5.90 -9.37
N LEU A 107 -16.42 -5.94 -8.22
CA LEU A 107 -15.54 -7.06 -7.87
C LEU A 107 -16.27 -8.41 -7.90
N ALA A 108 -17.46 -8.49 -7.29
CA ALA A 108 -18.23 -9.73 -7.22
C ALA A 108 -18.56 -10.30 -8.62
N ARG A 109 -18.85 -9.42 -9.58
CA ARG A 109 -19.11 -9.80 -10.97
C ARG A 109 -17.83 -10.28 -11.66
N VAL A 110 -16.70 -9.60 -11.44
CA VAL A 110 -15.41 -9.97 -12.03
C VAL A 110 -14.95 -11.35 -11.54
N VAL A 111 -15.10 -11.61 -10.24
CA VAL A 111 -14.76 -12.90 -9.63
C VAL A 111 -15.66 -14.01 -10.15
N SER A 112 -16.98 -13.84 -10.10
CA SER A 112 -17.95 -14.86 -10.55
C SER A 112 -17.87 -15.16 -12.05
N ALA A 113 -17.45 -14.20 -12.88
CA ALA A 113 -17.22 -14.42 -14.31
C ALA A 113 -16.04 -15.37 -14.61
N THR A 114 -15.11 -15.51 -13.67
CA THR A 114 -13.93 -16.39 -13.82
C THR A 114 -14.07 -17.67 -12.99
N ARG A 115 -14.67 -17.57 -11.81
CA ARG A 115 -14.89 -18.65 -10.85
C ARG A 115 -16.32 -18.55 -10.32
N ASP A 116 -17.25 -19.22 -11.00
CA ASP A 116 -18.68 -19.21 -10.66
C ASP A 116 -18.99 -19.90 -9.31
N ASP A 117 -18.06 -20.73 -8.84
CA ASP A 117 -18.06 -21.37 -7.51
C ASP A 117 -17.58 -20.43 -6.38
N VAL A 118 -17.13 -19.22 -6.70
CA VAL A 118 -16.58 -18.25 -5.73
C VAL A 118 -17.43 -16.99 -5.67
N SER A 119 -17.81 -16.62 -4.44
CA SER A 119 -18.38 -15.31 -4.11
C SER A 119 -17.43 -14.55 -3.18
N VAL A 120 -17.53 -13.21 -3.20
CA VAL A 120 -16.74 -12.33 -2.32
C VAL A 120 -17.61 -11.75 -1.20
N ASP A 121 -17.01 -11.58 -0.04
CA ASP A 121 -17.61 -10.96 1.14
C ASP A 121 -17.13 -9.51 1.28
N LEU A 122 -17.94 -8.57 0.80
CA LEU A 122 -17.64 -7.13 0.88
C LEU A 122 -17.84 -6.56 2.28
N ASP A 123 -18.40 -7.32 3.22
CA ASP A 123 -18.44 -6.97 4.64
C ASP A 123 -17.16 -7.40 5.39
N ARG A 124 -16.26 -8.16 4.74
CA ARG A 124 -14.99 -8.64 5.29
C ARG A 124 -13.79 -8.22 4.45
N ILE A 125 -13.59 -6.90 4.38
CA ILE A 125 -12.47 -6.28 3.66
C ILE A 125 -11.35 -5.90 4.64
N ALA A 126 -10.13 -6.38 4.40
CA ALA A 126 -8.91 -5.80 4.95
C ALA A 126 -8.23 -4.95 3.87
N VAL A 127 -7.59 -3.86 4.28
CA VAL A 127 -6.72 -3.05 3.42
C VAL A 127 -5.29 -3.12 3.93
N ALA A 128 -4.33 -3.27 3.02
CA ALA A 128 -2.93 -3.40 3.38
C ALA A 128 -2.00 -2.75 2.36
N GLY A 129 -0.79 -2.40 2.82
CA GLY A 129 0.29 -2.00 1.94
C GLY A 129 1.61 -1.85 2.68
N GLN A 130 2.65 -1.63 1.89
CA GLN A 130 4.02 -1.39 2.30
C GLN A 130 4.43 0.02 1.89
N ASP A 131 5.21 0.72 2.72
CA ASP A 131 5.75 2.04 2.37
C ASP A 131 4.62 3.01 1.97
N SER A 132 4.70 3.65 0.81
CA SER A 132 3.66 4.51 0.21
C SER A 132 2.32 3.79 0.00
N GLY A 133 2.33 2.50 -0.31
CA GLY A 133 1.11 1.68 -0.37
C GLY A 133 0.45 1.53 1.01
N GLY A 134 1.25 1.48 2.08
CA GLY A 134 0.73 1.52 3.44
C GLY A 134 0.09 2.86 3.79
N VAL A 135 0.60 3.97 3.25
CA VAL A 135 -0.06 5.29 3.36
C VAL A 135 -1.43 5.25 2.69
N LEU A 136 -1.54 4.74 1.46
CA LEU A 136 -2.83 4.62 0.76
C LEU A 136 -3.79 3.67 1.50
N ALA A 137 -3.28 2.60 2.08
CA ALA A 137 -4.07 1.67 2.89
C ALA A 137 -4.66 2.36 4.12
N LEU A 138 -3.86 3.16 4.84
CA LEU A 138 -4.34 3.91 6.00
C LEU A 138 -5.29 5.04 5.59
N LEU A 139 -4.97 5.84 4.57
CA LEU A 139 -5.86 6.92 4.09
C LEU A 139 -7.20 6.40 3.56
N SER A 140 -7.23 5.18 3.03
CA SER A 140 -8.49 4.52 2.63
C SER A 140 -9.48 4.38 3.80
N VAL A 141 -9.03 4.34 5.05
CA VAL A 141 -9.91 4.30 6.23
C VAL A 141 -10.68 5.61 6.41
N THR A 142 -10.07 6.75 6.09
CA THR A 142 -10.68 8.08 6.30
C THR A 142 -11.46 8.52 5.07
N ASP A 143 -10.91 8.31 3.87
CA ASP A 143 -11.49 8.87 2.65
C ASP A 143 -12.62 8.00 2.05
N MET A 144 -12.87 6.79 2.57
CA MET A 144 -13.81 5.80 2.00
C MET A 144 -14.87 5.34 2.99
N SER A 145 -15.63 6.26 3.57
CA SER A 145 -16.64 5.94 4.59
C SER A 145 -17.75 4.98 4.11
N GLN A 146 -17.96 4.84 2.79
CA GLN A 146 -18.90 3.86 2.23
C GLN A 146 -18.42 2.40 2.31
N VAL A 147 -17.12 2.15 2.55
CA VAL A 147 -16.56 0.80 2.61
C VAL A 147 -16.32 0.41 4.06
N ARG A 148 -16.87 -0.73 4.46
CA ARG A 148 -16.66 -1.25 5.82
C ARG A 148 -15.35 -2.05 5.90
N LEU A 149 -14.26 -1.33 6.15
CA LEU A 149 -12.97 -1.96 6.42
C LEU A 149 -12.98 -2.63 7.80
N LYS A 150 -12.60 -3.91 7.84
CA LYS A 150 -12.46 -4.71 9.06
C LYS A 150 -11.07 -4.63 9.67
N MET A 151 -10.07 -4.28 8.85
CA MET A 151 -8.68 -4.19 9.28
C MET A 151 -7.89 -3.28 8.34
N ALA A 152 -6.94 -2.55 8.89
CA ALA A 152 -5.92 -1.82 8.13
C ALA A 152 -4.51 -2.27 8.54
N ILE A 153 -3.66 -2.58 7.57
CA ILE A 153 -2.28 -3.06 7.79
C ILE A 153 -1.30 -2.11 7.09
N GLY A 154 -0.48 -1.42 7.88
CA GLY A 154 0.55 -0.52 7.38
C GLY A 154 1.95 -1.04 7.72
N GLN A 155 2.75 -1.37 6.71
CA GLN A 155 4.14 -1.81 6.90
C GLN A 155 5.10 -0.68 6.52
N TYR A 156 5.96 -0.26 7.46
CA TYR A 156 6.96 0.80 7.32
C TYR A 156 6.43 2.00 6.52
N CYS A 157 5.24 2.45 6.90
CA CYS A 157 4.42 3.38 6.13
C CYS A 157 4.26 4.74 6.80
N ALA A 158 5.03 5.03 7.85
CA ALA A 158 4.98 6.30 8.59
C ALA A 158 5.63 7.46 7.81
N MET A 159 5.28 7.59 6.53
CA MET A 159 5.72 8.63 5.62
C MET A 159 4.76 9.82 5.73
N ASP A 160 5.05 10.74 6.64
CA ASP A 160 4.32 11.99 6.77
C ASP A 160 5.21 13.16 6.36
N ALA A 161 4.83 13.84 5.28
CA ALA A 161 5.45 15.07 4.81
C ALA A 161 5.41 16.19 5.85
N GLU A 162 4.81 16.03 7.03
CA GLU A 162 4.86 17.02 8.10
C GLU A 162 5.50 16.46 9.39
N SER A 163 5.99 15.21 9.41
CA SER A 163 6.79 14.68 10.53
C SER A 163 8.26 15.10 10.38
N ALA A 164 8.78 15.82 11.37
CA ALA A 164 10.19 16.22 11.40
C ALA A 164 11.13 15.01 11.48
N VAL A 165 10.67 13.90 12.07
CA VAL A 165 11.43 12.66 12.26
C VAL A 165 11.53 11.86 10.97
N PHE A 166 10.49 11.91 10.13
CA PHE A 166 10.54 11.33 8.79
C PHE A 166 11.37 12.19 7.82
N ASN A 167 11.19 13.51 7.85
CA ASN A 167 11.85 14.44 6.92
C ASN A 167 13.30 14.81 7.33
N GLN A 168 14.01 13.93 8.05
CA GLN A 168 15.42 14.17 8.34
C GLN A 168 16.22 14.02 7.03
N LYS A 169 17.06 14.99 6.68
CA LYS A 169 17.99 14.86 5.54
C LYS A 169 19.05 13.82 5.88
N PRO A 170 19.04 12.60 5.30
CA PRO A 170 20.17 11.71 5.45
C PRO A 170 21.39 12.32 4.74
N PRO A 171 22.62 11.90 5.09
CA PRO A 171 23.79 12.26 4.30
C PRO A 171 23.61 11.78 2.85
N LEU A 172 23.91 12.65 1.88
CA LEU A 172 23.91 12.26 0.46
C LEU A 172 24.84 11.06 0.28
N LEU A 173 24.33 9.99 -0.33
CA LEU A 173 25.12 8.78 -0.59
C LEU A 173 25.86 8.87 -1.93
N LEU A 174 25.32 9.66 -2.87
CA LEU A 174 25.88 9.84 -4.21
C LEU A 174 26.06 11.33 -4.55
N PRO A 175 27.08 11.68 -5.37
CA PRO A 175 27.18 13.01 -5.96
C PRO A 175 26.02 13.30 -6.91
N ASP A 176 25.75 14.57 -7.20
CA ASP A 176 24.82 15.03 -8.25
C ASP A 176 23.32 14.70 -8.10
N GLN A 177 22.89 14.21 -6.92
CA GLN A 177 21.46 13.92 -6.67
C GLN A 177 20.54 15.14 -6.86
N GLU A 178 21.03 16.33 -6.52
CA GLU A 178 20.29 17.58 -6.69
C GLU A 178 20.03 17.93 -8.16
N SER A 179 21.02 17.77 -9.04
CA SER A 179 20.87 18.04 -10.47
C SER A 179 20.06 16.94 -11.15
N HIS A 180 20.24 15.68 -10.76
CA HIS A 180 19.42 14.57 -11.27
C HIS A 180 17.92 14.81 -11.04
N LEU A 181 17.53 15.15 -9.81
CA LEU A 181 16.13 15.46 -9.50
C LEU A 181 15.63 16.68 -10.27
N SER A 182 16.41 17.77 -10.31
CA SER A 182 16.00 19.02 -10.97
C SER A 182 15.84 18.84 -12.48
N ASP A 183 16.74 18.12 -13.13
CA ASP A 183 16.67 17.78 -14.56
C ASP A 183 15.45 16.90 -14.86
N TYR A 184 15.09 16.00 -13.95
CA TYR A 184 13.90 15.18 -14.11
C TYR A 184 12.63 16.03 -14.09
N LEU A 185 12.47 16.85 -13.04
CA LEU A 185 11.30 17.72 -12.87
C LEU A 185 11.12 18.67 -14.06
N ALA A 186 12.22 19.19 -14.61
CA ALA A 186 12.21 20.08 -15.78
C ALA A 186 11.77 19.40 -17.09
N ARG A 187 11.82 18.06 -17.18
CA ARG A 187 11.47 17.28 -18.38
C ARG A 187 10.04 16.73 -18.37
N ILE A 188 9.32 16.86 -17.26
CA ILE A 188 7.93 16.39 -17.15
C ILE A 188 7.08 17.10 -18.20
N ARG A 189 6.38 16.32 -19.02
CA ARG A 189 5.46 16.86 -20.02
C ARG A 189 4.08 17.08 -19.38
N PRO A 190 3.51 18.29 -19.45
CA PRO A 190 2.16 18.54 -18.94
C PRO A 190 1.13 17.57 -19.51
N GLY A 191 0.24 17.06 -18.66
CA GLY A 191 -0.82 16.13 -19.06
C GLY A 191 -0.38 14.68 -19.28
N THR A 192 0.88 14.35 -18.99
CA THR A 192 1.34 12.95 -18.97
C THR A 192 1.30 12.40 -17.54
N PHE A 193 1.12 11.09 -17.40
CA PHE A 193 1.20 10.38 -16.12
C PHE A 193 1.72 8.96 -16.33
N ARG A 194 2.23 8.34 -15.27
CA ARG A 194 2.60 6.92 -15.22
C ARG A 194 1.65 6.16 -14.33
N LEU A 195 1.28 4.93 -14.73
CA LEU A 195 0.51 3.98 -13.92
C LEU A 195 1.34 2.77 -13.45
N SER A 196 2.55 2.65 -13.98
CA SER A 196 3.43 1.50 -13.77
C SER A 196 4.87 1.93 -14.01
N SER A 197 5.75 1.47 -13.13
CA SER A 197 7.19 1.67 -13.18
C SER A 197 7.86 0.53 -12.41
N PRO A 198 8.06 -0.63 -13.05
CA PRO A 198 8.61 -1.81 -12.40
C PRO A 198 9.99 -1.55 -11.79
N TYR A 199 10.29 -2.15 -10.64
CA TYR A 199 11.62 -2.04 -10.05
C TYR A 199 12.70 -2.62 -10.99
N PRO A 200 13.88 -1.97 -11.15
CA PRO A 200 14.36 -0.77 -10.46
C PRO A 200 14.11 0.55 -11.22
N GLU A 201 13.21 0.60 -12.20
CA GLU A 201 12.91 1.85 -12.93
C GLU A 201 12.50 2.94 -11.94
N TYR A 202 13.09 4.14 -12.11
CA TYR A 202 12.88 5.31 -11.24
C TYR A 202 13.34 5.17 -9.78
N ALA A 203 14.04 4.09 -9.42
CA ALA A 203 14.63 3.96 -8.09
C ALA A 203 15.66 5.07 -7.81
N GLU A 204 16.43 5.49 -8.82
CA GLU A 204 17.38 6.60 -8.71
C GLU A 204 16.67 7.93 -8.44
N LEU A 205 15.53 8.20 -9.10
CA LEU A 205 14.74 9.40 -8.85
C LEU A 205 14.20 9.44 -7.41
N LEU A 206 13.65 8.31 -6.93
CA LEU A 206 13.16 8.20 -5.56
C LEU A 206 14.29 8.38 -4.54
N SER A 207 15.43 7.73 -4.76
CA SER A 207 16.64 7.89 -3.94
C SER A 207 17.12 9.34 -3.94
N ALA A 208 17.20 9.99 -5.09
CA ALA A 208 17.56 11.41 -5.21
C ALA A 208 16.64 12.31 -4.37
N ALA A 209 15.32 12.10 -4.47
CA ALA A 209 14.35 12.90 -3.74
C ALA A 209 14.43 12.70 -2.22
N LEU A 210 14.65 11.47 -1.76
CA LEU A 210 14.80 11.17 -0.33
C LEU A 210 16.14 11.68 0.22
N GLU A 211 17.24 11.45 -0.49
CA GLU A 211 18.59 11.84 -0.07
C GLU A 211 18.77 13.37 0.00
N THR A 212 18.18 14.10 -0.94
CA THR A 212 18.20 15.58 -0.95
C THR A 212 17.22 16.20 0.07
N GLY A 213 16.33 15.39 0.65
CA GLY A 213 15.20 15.85 1.48
C GLY A 213 14.14 16.61 0.69
N ARG A 214 14.12 16.47 -0.63
CA ARG A 214 13.20 17.13 -1.57
C ARG A 214 12.03 16.23 -1.97
N TRP A 215 11.81 15.11 -1.28
CA TRP A 215 10.65 14.23 -1.49
C TRP A 215 9.32 14.98 -1.44
N ARG A 216 9.21 16.01 -0.57
CA ARG A 216 8.04 16.89 -0.53
C ARG A 216 7.78 17.63 -1.85
N GLU A 217 8.82 17.96 -2.61
CA GLU A 217 8.65 18.61 -3.92
C GLU A 217 7.97 17.69 -4.93
N LEU A 218 8.10 16.36 -4.77
CA LEU A 218 7.36 15.40 -5.60
C LEU A 218 5.86 15.41 -5.30
N LEU A 219 5.47 15.73 -4.06
CA LEU A 219 4.07 15.89 -3.66
C LEU A 219 3.51 17.26 -4.08
N GLY A 220 4.38 18.25 -4.30
CA GLY A 220 3.98 19.64 -4.50
C GLY A 220 3.33 20.25 -3.26
N ASP A 221 2.47 21.24 -3.46
CA ASP A 221 1.68 21.87 -2.39
C ASP A 221 0.46 21.03 -1.96
N ASP A 222 0.24 19.88 -2.61
CA ASP A 222 -0.89 19.01 -2.32
C ASP A 222 -0.79 18.37 -0.93
N THR A 223 -1.92 18.39 -0.23
CA THR A 223 -2.02 17.90 1.15
C THR A 223 -2.81 16.60 1.25
N SER A 224 -3.16 16.00 0.11
CA SER A 224 -4.05 14.86 0.02
C SER A 224 -3.39 13.61 0.60
N LEU A 225 -2.12 13.36 0.27
CA LEU A 225 -1.36 12.20 0.78
C LEU A 225 -0.77 12.38 2.19
N ARG A 226 -1.22 13.39 2.95
CA ARG A 226 -0.75 13.58 4.34
C ARG A 226 -1.29 12.47 5.24
N LEU A 227 -0.41 11.56 5.63
CA LEU A 227 -0.79 10.39 6.44
C LEU A 227 -1.54 10.75 7.73
N ARG A 228 -1.26 11.90 8.36
CA ARG A 228 -1.99 12.33 9.58
C ARG A 228 -3.50 12.44 9.41
N ARG A 229 -4.00 12.63 8.18
CA ARG A 229 -5.45 12.63 7.88
C ARG A 229 -6.11 11.32 8.30
N PHE A 230 -5.36 10.22 8.31
CA PHE A 230 -5.80 8.94 8.85
C PHE A 230 -6.41 9.06 10.25
N LEU A 231 -5.85 9.94 11.08
CA LEU A 231 -6.28 10.16 12.46
C LEU A 231 -7.59 10.93 12.57
N ASP A 232 -8.08 11.51 11.47
CA ASP A 232 -9.31 12.31 11.44
C ASP A 232 -10.56 11.45 11.15
N ALA A 233 -10.39 10.15 10.89
CA ALA A 233 -11.51 9.22 10.81
C ALA A 233 -12.29 9.19 12.14
N GLU A 234 -13.62 9.15 12.10
CA GLU A 234 -14.46 9.09 13.31
C GLU A 234 -14.18 7.84 14.14
N LYS A 235 -13.93 6.71 13.45
CA LYS A 235 -13.59 5.45 14.07
C LYS A 235 -12.61 4.69 13.21
N LEU A 236 -11.55 4.19 13.81
CA LEU A 236 -10.61 3.30 13.14
C LEU A 236 -11.06 1.83 13.24
N PRO A 237 -10.85 1.02 12.19
CA PRO A 237 -10.88 -0.42 12.33
C PRO A 237 -9.69 -0.87 13.19
N PRO A 238 -9.60 -2.15 13.57
CA PRO A 238 -8.35 -2.75 14.01
C PRO A 238 -7.19 -2.40 13.07
N VAL A 239 -6.09 -1.90 13.64
CA VAL A 239 -4.90 -1.45 12.91
C VAL A 239 -3.71 -2.29 13.30
N TRP A 240 -2.95 -2.74 12.31
CA TRP A 240 -1.64 -3.36 12.52
C TRP A 240 -0.56 -2.53 11.84
N ILE A 241 0.31 -1.92 12.63
CA ILE A 241 1.52 -1.23 12.16
C ILE A 241 2.72 -2.15 12.34
N VAL A 242 3.53 -2.30 11.29
CA VAL A 242 4.74 -3.13 11.29
C VAL A 242 5.92 -2.27 10.88
N GLN A 243 7.04 -2.35 11.60
CA GLN A 243 8.21 -1.50 11.37
C GLN A 243 9.53 -2.26 11.57
N GLY A 244 10.51 -1.99 10.71
CA GLY A 244 11.88 -2.45 10.89
C GLY A 244 12.63 -1.54 11.87
N ALA A 245 13.34 -2.13 12.83
CA ALA A 245 14.07 -1.41 13.87
C ALA A 245 15.23 -0.56 13.32
N ASP A 246 15.82 -1.01 12.21
CA ASP A 246 17.00 -0.41 11.57
C ASP A 246 16.66 0.28 10.24
N ASP A 247 15.36 0.56 10.00
CA ASP A 247 14.89 1.21 8.79
C ASP A 247 15.40 2.65 8.70
N ARG A 248 16.14 2.94 7.61
CA ARG A 248 16.74 4.24 7.32
C ARG A 248 15.96 5.07 6.31
N MET A 249 14.94 4.48 5.68
CA MET A 249 14.07 5.15 4.70
C MET A 249 12.83 5.69 5.39
N VAL A 250 12.19 4.84 6.20
CA VAL A 250 11.05 5.21 7.05
C VAL A 250 11.42 4.86 8.48
N SER A 251 11.90 5.86 9.23
CA SER A 251 12.50 5.62 10.53
C SER A 251 11.50 5.02 11.53
N LYS A 252 11.99 4.12 12.39
CA LYS A 252 11.19 3.60 13.51
C LYS A 252 10.61 4.72 14.37
N ALA A 253 11.34 5.82 14.54
CA ALA A 253 10.87 6.96 15.31
C ALA A 253 9.65 7.65 14.66
N ALA A 254 9.53 7.67 13.33
CA ALA A 254 8.31 8.14 12.65
C ALA A 254 7.12 7.19 12.91
N ALA A 255 7.36 5.87 12.92
CA ALA A 255 6.33 4.90 13.27
C ALA A 255 5.90 5.01 14.76
N ASP A 256 6.85 5.24 15.67
CA ASP A 256 6.55 5.48 17.08
C ASP A 256 5.66 6.73 17.26
N GLU A 257 5.93 7.80 16.50
CA GLU A 257 5.12 9.03 16.49
C GLU A 257 3.68 8.76 16.00
N LEU A 258 3.53 8.04 14.88
CA LEU A 258 2.22 7.66 14.35
C LEU A 258 1.43 6.81 15.35
N VAL A 259 2.06 5.77 15.91
CA VAL A 259 1.44 4.86 16.89
C VAL A 259 1.05 5.61 18.16
N GLY A 260 1.89 6.53 18.64
CA GLY A 260 1.57 7.41 19.76
C GLY A 260 0.30 8.23 19.50
N LYS A 261 0.22 8.86 18.33
CA LYS A 261 -0.96 9.66 17.92
C LYS A 261 -2.23 8.81 17.76
N ILE A 262 -2.13 7.58 17.26
CA ILE A 262 -3.28 6.65 17.20
C ILE A 262 -3.77 6.34 18.62
N ARG A 263 -2.87 5.99 19.55
CA ARG A 263 -3.24 5.68 20.94
C ARG A 263 -3.87 6.88 21.66
N GLU A 264 -3.41 8.09 21.36
CA GLU A 264 -3.94 9.32 21.94
C GLU A 264 -5.33 9.66 21.40
N ARG A 265 -5.52 9.67 20.07
CA ARG A 265 -6.77 10.11 19.44
C ARG A 265 -7.83 9.02 19.35
N HIS A 266 -7.42 7.76 19.32
CA HIS A 266 -8.26 6.59 19.10
C HIS A 266 -7.98 5.48 20.13
N PRO A 267 -8.09 5.76 21.45
CA PRO A 267 -7.67 4.85 22.51
C PRO A 267 -8.42 3.51 22.52
N GLU A 268 -9.64 3.47 21.99
CA GLU A 268 -10.48 2.27 21.91
C GLU A 268 -10.16 1.37 20.70
N THR A 269 -9.27 1.82 19.80
CA THR A 269 -8.92 1.07 18.60
C THR A 269 -8.01 -0.09 18.95
N PRO A 270 -8.34 -1.34 18.57
CA PRO A 270 -7.39 -2.43 18.63
C PRO A 270 -6.19 -2.10 17.74
N LEU A 271 -5.04 -1.85 18.37
CA LEU A 271 -3.82 -1.46 17.69
C LEU A 271 -2.70 -2.43 18.04
N LEU A 272 -2.23 -3.17 17.05
CA LEU A 272 -0.99 -3.94 17.14
C LEU A 272 0.15 -3.12 16.53
N TYR A 273 1.25 -2.96 17.27
CA TYR A 273 2.48 -2.36 16.76
C TYR A 273 3.62 -3.35 16.92
N THR A 274 4.10 -3.87 15.79
CA THR A 274 5.19 -4.85 15.73
C THR A 274 6.46 -4.19 15.24
N VAL A 275 7.53 -4.29 16.03
CA VAL A 275 8.88 -3.87 15.64
C VAL A 275 9.75 -5.10 15.50
N ALA A 276 10.29 -5.31 14.30
CA ALA A 276 11.16 -6.44 13.98
C ALA A 276 12.58 -5.97 13.69
N THR A 277 13.56 -6.86 13.84
CA THR A 277 14.95 -6.57 13.47
C THR A 277 15.08 -6.42 11.96
N GLY A 278 15.85 -5.44 11.49
CA GLY A 278 16.13 -5.23 10.07
C GLY A 278 15.79 -3.84 9.56
N GLY A 279 16.30 -3.54 8.36
CA GLY A 279 16.11 -2.27 7.67
C GLY A 279 14.86 -2.21 6.79
N TYR A 280 14.82 -1.26 5.86
CA TYR A 280 13.74 -1.15 4.88
C TYR A 280 13.59 -2.46 4.08
N GLY A 281 12.35 -2.96 3.95
CA GLY A 281 12.07 -4.23 3.27
C GLY A 281 12.58 -5.48 4.00
N PHE A 282 12.84 -5.41 5.31
CA PHE A 282 13.30 -6.54 6.14
C PHE A 282 12.45 -7.81 6.01
N ASP A 283 11.23 -7.66 5.52
CA ASP A 283 10.21 -8.69 5.50
C ASP A 283 9.98 -9.34 4.13
N ILE A 284 10.68 -8.90 3.08
CA ILE A 284 10.58 -9.42 1.72
C ILE A 284 10.93 -10.92 1.62
N GLN A 285 11.74 -11.44 2.54
CA GLN A 285 12.13 -12.85 2.57
C GLN A 285 11.53 -13.59 3.78
N GLN A 286 10.53 -13.02 4.42
CA GLN A 286 9.93 -13.50 5.66
C GLN A 286 8.49 -13.95 5.40
N GLY A 287 8.14 -15.14 5.90
CA GLY A 287 6.80 -15.72 5.75
C GLY A 287 5.95 -15.61 7.02
N ILE A 288 4.71 -16.11 6.95
CA ILE A 288 3.78 -16.14 8.08
C ILE A 288 4.22 -17.09 9.20
N GLY A 289 5.19 -17.98 8.96
CA GLY A 289 5.75 -18.90 9.96
C GLY A 289 6.80 -18.27 10.88
N GLU A 290 7.21 -17.04 10.60
CA GLU A 290 8.24 -16.36 11.38
C GLU A 290 7.75 -16.02 12.78
N LYS A 291 8.63 -16.16 13.78
CA LYS A 291 8.25 -15.99 15.19
C LYS A 291 7.72 -14.58 15.48
N TRP A 292 8.34 -13.56 14.89
CA TRP A 292 7.94 -12.16 15.08
C TRP A 292 6.60 -11.83 14.41
N VAL A 293 6.14 -12.67 13.47
CA VAL A 293 4.89 -12.50 12.72
C VAL A 293 3.69 -13.14 13.43
N GLN A 294 3.91 -14.12 14.32
CA GLN A 294 2.83 -14.94 14.90
C GLN A 294 1.77 -14.12 15.66
N GLU A 295 2.19 -13.08 16.39
CA GLU A 295 1.25 -12.18 17.07
C GLU A 295 0.37 -11.44 16.06
N GLY A 296 0.96 -11.00 14.96
CA GLY A 296 0.25 -10.42 13.82
C GLY A 296 -0.73 -11.39 13.17
N VAL A 297 -0.34 -12.65 12.99
CA VAL A 297 -1.23 -13.71 12.48
C VAL A 297 -2.45 -13.87 13.38
N ALA A 298 -2.24 -13.94 14.69
CA ALA A 298 -3.31 -14.05 15.67
C ALA A 298 -4.23 -12.81 15.64
N PHE A 299 -3.65 -11.62 15.54
CA PHE A 299 -4.39 -10.37 15.44
C PHE A 299 -5.24 -10.29 14.16
N VAL A 300 -4.66 -10.62 13.00
CA VAL A 300 -5.40 -10.76 11.74
C VAL A 300 -6.53 -11.77 11.88
N ASN A 301 -6.27 -12.92 12.51
CA ASN A 301 -7.29 -13.95 12.73
C ASN A 301 -8.44 -13.54 13.62
N GLN A 302 -8.20 -12.66 14.57
CA GLN A 302 -9.22 -12.16 15.48
C GLN A 302 -10.14 -11.15 14.80
N TYR A 303 -9.61 -10.31 13.90
CA TYR A 303 -10.30 -9.12 13.39
C TYR A 303 -10.76 -9.21 11.93
N TRP A 304 -10.24 -10.15 11.14
CA TRP A 304 -10.58 -10.34 9.72
C TRP A 304 -10.74 -11.81 9.34
#